data_AF-A0A929YNI6-F1
#
_entry.id   AF-A0A929YNI6-F1
#
_cell.length_a   1.000
_cell.length_b   1.000
_cell.length_c   1.000
_cell.angle_alpha   90.00
_cell.angle_beta   90.00
_cell.angle_gamma   90.00
#
_symmetry.space_group_name_H-M   'P 1'
#
loop_
_entity.id
_entity.type
_entity.pdbx_description
1 polymer ?
#
loop_
_entity_poly.entity_id
_entity_poly.type
_entity_poly.pdbx_seq_one_letter_code
_entity_poly.pdbx_strand_id
1 'polypeptide(L)'
;MKKLSNILLAFTMLFVVILTTACSNGTKKRVFVKDADGQKSTITYVYSEKEDRVLKQLTTNEGIYDKLNPPMTKEEVKKIIDKEIEETKGIKGLNVTVEYKEDRFIESLEVDLENLDYEKAKNYLSIQDPKKVRVSMKVSAEIMYNQGYKEQK
;
A
#
# COMPACT_ATOMS: atom_id res chain seq x y z
N MET A 1 31.99 -28.85 -22.27
CA MET A 1 30.58 -28.58 -22.63
C MET A 1 29.67 -28.91 -21.44
N LYS A 2 29.22 -27.89 -20.69
CA LYS A 2 28.00 -27.83 -19.84
C LYS A 2 27.74 -26.33 -19.56
N LYS A 3 27.31 -25.54 -20.55
CA LYS A 3 25.93 -25.06 -20.77
C LYS A 3 25.10 -24.72 -19.51
N LEU A 4 24.81 -23.42 -19.44
CA LEU A 4 23.61 -22.73 -18.97
C LEU A 4 23.29 -22.64 -17.46
N SER A 5 23.27 -21.38 -17.02
CA SER A 5 22.14 -20.70 -16.38
C SER A 5 21.63 -21.28 -15.06
N ASN A 6 22.04 -20.64 -13.97
CA ASN A 6 21.20 -20.46 -12.78
C ASN A 6 21.39 -19.04 -12.25
N ILE A 7 20.94 -18.06 -13.04
CA ILE A 7 20.47 -16.78 -12.49
C ILE A 7 19.05 -17.08 -12.00
N LEU A 8 18.89 -17.37 -10.71
CA LEU A 8 17.57 -17.42 -10.09
C LEU A 8 17.63 -16.75 -8.72
N LEU A 9 17.38 -15.44 -8.76
CA LEU A 9 16.45 -14.74 -7.87
C LEU A 9 16.68 -14.97 -6.36
N ALA A 10 17.72 -14.36 -5.82
CA ALA A 10 17.83 -14.06 -4.40
C ALA A 10 17.86 -12.53 -4.17
N PHE A 11 16.88 -11.81 -4.71
CA PHE A 11 16.51 -10.47 -4.22
C PHE A 11 15.39 -10.59 -3.18
N THR A 12 15.61 -11.44 -2.19
CA THR A 12 14.88 -11.38 -0.92
C THR A 12 15.44 -10.22 -0.10
N MET A 13 15.15 -9.00 -0.53
CA MET A 13 15.06 -7.85 0.37
C MET A 13 13.65 -7.30 0.26
N LEU A 14 12.69 -8.17 0.62
CA LEU A 14 11.37 -7.72 1.02
C LEU A 14 11.58 -7.06 2.39
N PHE A 15 12.02 -5.79 2.39
CA PHE A 15 11.72 -4.88 3.49
C PHE A 15 10.20 -4.73 3.50
N VAL A 16 9.49 -5.78 3.96
CA VAL A 16 8.19 -5.59 4.58
C VAL A 16 8.52 -4.68 5.74
N VAL A 17 8.19 -3.40 5.63
CA VAL A 17 8.05 -2.58 6.83
C VAL A 17 6.90 -3.25 7.57
N ILE A 18 7.25 -4.22 8.42
CA ILE A 18 6.31 -4.90 9.31
C ILE A 18 5.92 -3.80 10.29
N LEU A 19 4.94 -2.99 9.92
CA LEU A 19 4.17 -2.21 10.86
C LEU A 19 3.51 -3.26 11.74
N THR A 20 4.14 -3.50 12.89
CA THR A 20 3.76 -4.48 13.91
C THR A 20 2.47 -4.02 14.58
N THR A 21 1.38 -3.95 13.81
CA THR A 21 0.04 -3.97 14.40
C THR A 21 -0.13 -5.37 14.97
N ALA A 22 0.01 -5.47 16.30
CA ALA A 22 -0.32 -6.69 17.02
C ALA A 22 -1.76 -7.05 16.67
N CYS A 23 -1.98 -8.19 16.03
CA CYS A 23 -3.32 -8.71 15.84
C CYS A 23 -3.89 -8.98 17.22
N SER A 24 -4.84 -8.15 17.67
CA SER A 24 -5.66 -8.45 18.83
C SER A 24 -6.52 -9.68 18.53
N ASN A 25 -6.94 -10.39 19.59
CA ASN A 25 -7.81 -11.56 19.47
C ASN A 25 -9.02 -11.27 18.57
N GLY A 26 -9.03 -11.84 17.35
CA GLY A 26 -10.11 -11.71 16.37
C GLY A 26 -9.77 -10.95 15.07
N THR A 27 -8.57 -10.35 14.97
CA THR A 27 -8.12 -9.68 13.73
C THR A 27 -7.08 -10.52 12.97
N LYS A 28 -7.14 -10.46 11.64
CA LYS A 28 -6.21 -11.13 10.72
C LYS A 28 -5.62 -10.14 9.72
N LYS A 29 -4.56 -10.58 9.04
CA LYS A 29 -3.91 -9.82 7.95
C LYS A 29 -4.00 -10.58 6.64
N ARG A 30 -4.21 -9.86 5.54
CA ARG A 30 -3.99 -10.35 4.17
C ARG A 30 -3.11 -9.36 3.44
N VAL A 31 -2.09 -9.87 2.75
CA VAL A 31 -1.08 -9.06 2.07
C VAL A 31 -1.15 -9.34 0.58
N PHE A 32 -1.21 -8.30 -0.23
CA PHE A 32 -1.29 -8.35 -1.68
C PHE A 32 -0.13 -7.58 -2.28
N VAL A 33 0.58 -8.17 -3.23
CA VAL A 33 1.75 -7.55 -3.87
C VAL A 33 1.59 -7.56 -5.37
N LYS A 34 1.87 -6.40 -5.97
CA LYS A 34 2.03 -6.23 -7.41
C LYS A 34 3.40 -5.62 -7.66
N ASP A 35 4.17 -6.25 -8.52
CA ASP A 35 5.52 -5.84 -8.88
C ASP A 35 5.60 -5.83 -10.41
N ALA A 36 5.82 -4.64 -10.97
CA ALA A 36 5.86 -4.42 -12.41
C ALA A 36 6.88 -3.33 -12.72
N ASP A 37 7.93 -3.71 -13.44
CA ASP A 37 8.92 -2.82 -14.05
C ASP A 37 9.37 -1.63 -13.16
N GLY A 38 9.98 -1.94 -12.02
CA GLY A 38 10.51 -0.92 -11.11
C GLY A 38 9.46 -0.18 -10.28
N GLN A 39 8.21 -0.59 -10.35
CA GLN A 39 7.13 -0.15 -9.47
C GLN A 39 6.59 -1.35 -8.70
N LYS A 40 6.62 -1.26 -7.38
CA LYS A 40 6.13 -2.29 -6.48
C LYS A 40 5.12 -1.70 -5.52
N SER A 41 3.95 -2.32 -5.44
CA SER A 41 2.88 -1.94 -4.52
C SER A 41 2.54 -3.13 -3.62
N THR A 42 2.55 -2.90 -2.32
CA THR A 42 2.18 -3.88 -1.29
C THR A 42 1.01 -3.34 -0.49
N ILE A 43 -0.11 -4.05 -0.48
CA ILE A 43 -1.32 -3.67 0.25
C ILE A 43 -1.58 -4.71 1.34
N THR A 44 -1.59 -4.27 2.58
CA THR A 44 -1.94 -5.08 3.76
C THR A 44 -3.29 -4.64 4.31
N TYR A 45 -4.21 -5.57 4.40
CA TYR A 45 -5.49 -5.38 5.07
C TYR A 45 -5.45 -6.02 6.45
N VAL A 46 -5.78 -5.24 7.48
CA VAL A 46 -6.12 -5.76 8.81
C VAL A 46 -7.63 -5.83 8.89
N TYR A 47 -8.19 -7.00 9.17
CA TYR A 47 -9.63 -7.23 9.10
C TYR A 47 -10.14 -8.14 10.22
N SER A 48 -11.41 -8.00 10.58
CA SER A 48 -12.15 -8.96 11.40
C SER A 48 -12.64 -10.10 10.52
N GLU A 49 -12.17 -11.32 10.78
CA GLU A 49 -12.57 -12.50 10.01
C GLU A 49 -14.03 -12.86 10.23
N LYS A 50 -14.50 -12.75 11.49
CA LYS A 50 -15.88 -13.07 11.86
C LYS A 50 -16.89 -12.16 11.16
N GLU A 51 -16.55 -10.89 11.00
CA GLU A 51 -17.44 -9.88 10.42
C GLU A 51 -17.22 -9.67 8.92
N ASP A 52 -16.16 -10.28 8.36
CA ASP A 52 -15.64 -9.98 7.02
C ASP A 52 -15.54 -8.47 6.80
N ARG A 53 -14.84 -7.78 7.72
CA ARG A 53 -14.75 -6.31 7.75
C ARG A 53 -13.30 -5.84 7.83
N VAL A 54 -12.86 -5.07 6.85
CA VAL A 54 -11.57 -4.37 6.89
C VAL A 54 -11.64 -3.26 7.93
N LEU A 55 -10.64 -3.22 8.82
CA LEU A 55 -10.50 -2.23 9.88
C LEU A 55 -9.43 -1.20 9.51
N LYS A 56 -8.34 -1.67 8.90
CA LYS A 56 -7.21 -0.83 8.49
C LYS A 56 -6.64 -1.33 7.18
N GLN A 57 -6.23 -0.41 6.32
CA GLN A 57 -5.44 -0.68 5.12
C GLN A 57 -4.09 0.01 5.25
N LEU A 58 -3.03 -0.70 4.86
CA LEU A 58 -1.70 -0.15 4.73
C LEU A 58 -1.21 -0.41 3.32
N THR A 59 -0.85 0.63 2.59
CA THR A 59 -0.29 0.55 1.25
C THR A 59 1.15 1.05 1.29
N THR A 60 2.09 0.26 0.78
CA THR A 60 3.47 0.70 0.54
C THR A 60 3.73 0.66 -0.95
N ASN A 61 4.12 1.79 -1.52
CA ASN A 61 4.52 1.90 -2.92
C ASN A 61 6.02 2.21 -2.98
N GLU A 62 6.73 1.48 -3.82
CA GLU A 62 8.13 1.70 -4.13
C GLU A 62 8.22 1.95 -5.64
N GLY A 63 8.86 3.05 -6.04
CA GLY A 63 9.00 3.44 -7.43
C GLY A 63 10.39 3.93 -7.76
N ILE A 64 11.01 3.35 -8.79
CA ILE A 64 12.27 3.83 -9.37
C ILE A 64 11.97 5.03 -10.26
N TYR A 65 12.65 6.15 -10.00
CA TYR A 65 12.38 7.45 -10.65
C TYR A 65 12.39 7.38 -12.18
N ASP A 66 13.43 6.78 -12.75
CA ASP A 66 13.62 6.66 -14.21
C ASP A 66 12.66 5.67 -14.88
N LYS A 67 11.94 4.86 -14.08
CA LYS A 67 10.97 3.86 -14.56
C LYS A 67 9.52 4.27 -14.36
N LEU A 68 9.29 5.48 -13.83
CA LEU A 68 7.97 6.07 -13.85
C LEU A 68 7.54 6.34 -15.30
N ASN A 69 6.23 6.47 -15.52
CA ASN A 69 5.68 6.75 -16.83
C ASN A 69 4.78 8.01 -16.78
N PRO A 70 5.29 9.19 -17.21
CA PRO A 70 6.64 9.43 -17.73
C PRO A 70 7.73 9.35 -16.64
N PRO A 71 9.01 9.15 -17.01
CA PRO A 71 10.13 9.23 -16.06
C PRO A 71 10.17 10.61 -15.41
N MET A 72 10.50 10.65 -14.12
CA MET A 72 10.57 11.89 -13.34
C MET A 72 11.84 11.92 -12.53
N THR A 73 12.35 13.11 -12.25
CA THR A 73 13.46 13.31 -11.31
C THR A 73 13.00 13.13 -9.86
N LYS A 74 13.97 12.88 -8.96
CA LYS A 74 13.73 12.82 -7.52
C LYS A 74 13.04 14.08 -6.99
N GLU A 75 13.47 15.26 -7.46
CA GLU A 75 12.95 16.56 -7.03
C GLU A 75 11.50 16.77 -7.47
N GLU A 76 11.15 16.33 -8.68
CA GLU A 76 9.77 16.40 -9.18
C GLU A 76 8.84 15.48 -8.38
N VAL A 77 9.26 14.24 -8.12
CA VAL A 77 8.49 13.30 -7.28
C VAL A 77 8.35 13.84 -5.86
N LYS A 78 9.42 14.37 -5.29
CA LYS A 78 9.40 14.96 -3.94
C LYS A 78 8.38 16.10 -3.83
N LYS A 79 8.32 16.98 -4.83
CA LYS A 79 7.37 18.09 -4.86
C LYS A 79 5.91 17.60 -4.88
N ILE A 80 5.62 16.50 -5.58
CA ILE A 80 4.28 15.92 -5.66
C ILE A 80 3.90 15.27 -4.32
N ILE A 81 4.72 14.33 -3.84
CA ILE A 81 4.39 13.55 -2.64
C ILE A 81 4.40 14.45 -1.38
N ASP A 82 5.36 15.38 -1.26
CA ASP A 82 5.36 16.31 -0.10
C ASP A 82 4.12 17.20 -0.08
N LYS A 83 3.61 17.60 -1.25
CA LYS A 83 2.37 18.36 -1.35
C LYS A 83 1.18 17.53 -0.87
N GLU A 84 1.08 16.27 -1.30
CA GLU A 84 0.02 15.34 -0.84
C GLU A 84 0.08 15.11 0.67
N ILE A 85 1.29 14.98 1.24
CA ILE A 85 1.48 14.85 2.70
C ILE A 85 0.97 16.09 3.42
N GLU A 86 1.30 17.29 2.95
CA GLU A 86 0.81 18.53 3.59
C GLU A 86 -0.71 18.72 3.41
N GLU A 87 -1.27 18.36 2.25
CA GLU A 87 -2.72 18.44 1.96
C GLU A 87 -3.55 17.44 2.77
N THR A 88 -2.97 16.30 3.15
CA THR A 88 -3.63 15.26 3.94
C THR A 88 -3.33 15.34 5.44
N LYS A 89 -2.43 16.24 5.84
CA LYS A 89 -1.99 16.42 7.22
C LYS A 89 -3.16 16.73 8.15
N GLY A 90 -3.23 15.99 9.26
CA GLY A 90 -4.26 16.18 10.29
C GLY A 90 -5.63 15.59 9.95
N ILE A 91 -5.78 14.91 8.80
CA ILE A 91 -6.97 14.10 8.53
C ILE A 91 -6.93 12.87 9.45
N LYS A 92 -7.87 12.79 10.39
CA LYS A 92 -7.92 11.68 11.35
C LYS A 92 -8.10 10.36 10.61
N GLY A 93 -7.28 9.36 10.97
CA GLY A 93 -7.31 8.03 10.36
C GLY A 93 -6.66 7.93 8.99
N LEU A 94 -5.97 8.99 8.53
CA LEU A 94 -5.16 8.99 7.32
C LEU A 94 -3.73 9.42 7.67
N ASN A 95 -2.75 8.63 7.26
CA ASN A 95 -1.34 8.98 7.45
C ASN A 95 -0.54 8.62 6.20
N VAL A 96 0.25 9.58 5.70
CA VAL A 96 1.11 9.39 4.53
C VAL A 96 2.55 9.73 4.94
N THR A 97 3.46 8.84 4.58
CA THR A 97 4.90 8.99 4.86
C THR A 97 5.69 8.57 3.65
N VAL A 98 6.89 9.12 3.50
CA VAL A 98 7.76 8.80 2.36
C VAL A 98 9.23 8.82 2.77
N GLU A 99 9.97 7.87 2.24
CA GLU A 99 11.43 7.83 2.25
C GLU A 99 11.93 8.06 0.83
N TYR A 100 12.75 9.09 0.63
CA TYR A 100 13.37 9.38 -0.67
C TYR A 100 14.82 8.88 -0.69
N LYS A 101 15.08 7.85 -1.51
CA LYS A 101 16.43 7.33 -1.76
C LYS A 101 17.03 8.00 -2.98
N GLU A 102 18.20 7.57 -3.43
CA GLU A 102 18.87 8.15 -4.60
C GLU A 102 18.14 7.78 -5.90
N ASP A 103 17.81 6.50 -6.08
CA ASP A 103 17.22 5.95 -7.31
C ASP A 103 15.70 5.72 -7.24
N ARG A 104 15.11 5.80 -6.04
CA ARG A 104 13.72 5.45 -5.79
C ARG A 104 13.11 6.20 -4.61
N PHE A 105 11.79 6.14 -4.52
CA PHE A 105 11.05 6.50 -3.31
C PHE A 105 10.34 5.28 -2.71
N ILE A 106 10.05 5.34 -1.42
CA ILE A 106 9.20 4.38 -0.71
C ILE A 106 8.15 5.18 0.04
N GLU A 107 6.93 5.17 -0.48
CA GLU A 107 5.76 5.81 0.10
C GLU A 107 4.97 4.79 0.93
N SER A 108 4.46 5.19 2.10
CA SER A 108 3.52 4.41 2.90
C SER A 108 2.29 5.23 3.27
N LEU A 109 1.13 4.69 2.92
CA LEU A 109 -0.21 5.21 3.20
C LEU A 109 -0.91 4.28 4.19
N GLU A 110 -1.33 4.80 5.34
CA GLU A 110 -2.17 4.11 6.30
C GLU A 110 -3.57 4.75 6.34
N VAL A 111 -4.59 3.90 6.23
CA VAL A 111 -6.01 4.27 6.36
C VAL A 111 -6.65 3.45 7.48
N ASP A 112 -6.94 4.09 8.60
CA ASP A 112 -7.72 3.54 9.71
C ASP A 112 -9.21 3.79 9.45
N LEU A 113 -9.91 2.79 8.93
CA LEU A 113 -11.32 2.88 8.56
C LEU A 113 -12.26 2.99 9.77
N GLU A 114 -11.80 2.64 10.97
CA GLU A 114 -12.61 2.76 12.19
C GLU A 114 -12.67 4.22 12.67
N ASN A 115 -11.56 4.95 12.50
CA ASN A 115 -11.39 6.31 13.00
C ASN A 115 -11.38 7.40 11.92
N LEU A 116 -11.53 7.03 10.65
CA LEU A 116 -11.42 7.93 9.50
C LEU A 116 -12.38 9.12 9.58
N ASP A 117 -11.84 10.32 9.39
CA ASP A 117 -12.60 11.53 9.05
C ASP A 117 -12.95 11.50 7.55
N TYR A 118 -13.97 10.71 7.20
CA TYR A 118 -14.37 10.44 5.81
C TYR A 118 -14.66 11.72 5.02
N GLU A 119 -15.32 12.70 5.61
CA GLU A 119 -15.71 13.93 4.91
C GLU A 119 -14.52 14.72 4.38
N LYS A 120 -13.36 14.64 5.06
CA LYS A 120 -12.10 15.20 4.57
C LYS A 120 -11.36 14.22 3.66
N ALA A 121 -11.30 12.95 4.05
CA ALA A 121 -10.53 11.93 3.34
C ALA A 121 -11.06 11.62 1.93
N LYS A 122 -12.37 11.76 1.68
CA LYS A 122 -13.01 11.46 0.38
C LYS A 122 -12.49 12.29 -0.79
N ASN A 123 -11.83 13.43 -0.51
CA ASN A 123 -11.21 14.25 -1.55
C ASN A 123 -9.88 13.68 -2.05
N TYR A 124 -9.26 12.76 -1.28
CA TYR A 124 -7.96 12.15 -1.56
C TYR A 124 -8.06 10.63 -1.78
N LEU A 125 -9.09 10.00 -1.21
CA LEU A 125 -9.33 8.57 -1.31
C LEU A 125 -10.60 8.28 -2.11
N SER A 126 -10.51 7.39 -3.08
CA SER A 126 -11.66 6.86 -3.82
C SER A 126 -12.34 5.72 -3.06
N ILE A 127 -12.94 6.03 -1.90
CA ILE A 127 -13.65 5.06 -1.06
C ILE A 127 -15.07 5.53 -0.72
N GLN A 128 -15.94 4.59 -0.35
CA GLN A 128 -17.24 4.91 0.25
C GLN A 128 -17.08 5.16 1.75
N ASP A 129 -18.05 5.84 2.37
CA ASP A 129 -18.07 6.10 3.81
C ASP A 129 -18.06 4.77 4.60
N PRO A 130 -16.96 4.43 5.29
CA PRO A 130 -16.82 3.14 5.97
C PRO A 130 -17.78 2.98 7.15
N LYS A 131 -18.38 4.08 7.64
CA LYS A 131 -19.44 4.02 8.68
C LYS A 131 -20.80 3.65 8.11
N LYS A 132 -21.04 3.89 6.82
CA LYS A 132 -22.31 3.58 6.14
C LYS A 132 -22.24 2.28 5.36
N VAL A 133 -21.08 1.99 4.78
CA VAL A 133 -20.87 0.82 3.92
C VAL A 133 -19.69 0.03 4.44
N ARG A 134 -19.96 -1.21 4.85
CA ARG A 134 -18.93 -2.14 5.31
C ARG A 134 -17.96 -2.45 4.17
N VAL A 135 -16.67 -2.23 4.40
CA VAL A 135 -15.60 -2.67 3.52
C VAL A 135 -15.32 -4.15 3.77
N SER A 136 -15.78 -5.03 2.86
CA SER A 136 -15.60 -6.48 2.97
C SER A 136 -14.19 -6.91 2.54
N MET A 137 -13.55 -7.76 3.34
CA MET A 137 -12.22 -8.30 3.00
C MET A 137 -12.31 -9.24 1.78
N LYS A 138 -13.38 -10.01 1.62
CA LYS A 138 -13.58 -10.84 0.43
C LYS A 138 -13.66 -10.00 -0.86
N VAL A 139 -14.47 -8.95 -0.83
CA VAL A 139 -14.62 -8.03 -1.99
C VAL A 139 -13.31 -7.29 -2.26
N SER A 140 -12.63 -6.78 -1.23
CA SER A 140 -11.32 -6.15 -1.39
C SER A 140 -10.30 -7.09 -2.02
N ALA A 141 -10.26 -8.37 -1.62
CA ALA A 141 -9.37 -9.35 -2.22
C ALA A 141 -9.68 -9.61 -3.71
N GLU A 142 -10.96 -9.72 -4.08
CA GLU A 142 -11.38 -9.87 -5.47
C GLU A 142 -10.94 -8.69 -6.34
N ILE A 143 -11.10 -7.46 -5.84
CA ILE A 143 -10.61 -6.25 -6.51
C ILE A 143 -9.08 -6.32 -6.70
N MET A 144 -8.33 -6.73 -5.67
CA MET A 144 -6.87 -6.88 -5.77
C MET A 144 -6.46 -7.88 -6.84
N TYR A 145 -7.11 -9.06 -6.90
CA TYR A 145 -6.83 -10.05 -7.94
C TYR A 145 -7.15 -9.52 -9.34
N ASN A 146 -8.28 -8.84 -9.52
CA ASN A 146 -8.67 -8.25 -10.80
C ASN A 146 -7.71 -7.15 -11.26
N GLN A 147 -7.04 -6.47 -10.32
CA GLN A 147 -5.99 -5.48 -10.60
C GLN A 147 -4.60 -6.11 -10.83
N GLY A 148 -4.49 -7.43 -10.77
CA GLY A 148 -3.26 -8.18 -11.02
C GLY A 148 -2.34 -8.31 -9.80
N TYR A 149 -2.81 -8.00 -8.60
CA TYR A 149 -2.07 -8.29 -7.37
C TYR A 149 -2.08 -9.79 -7.08
N LYS A 150 -1.01 -10.27 -6.45
CA LYS A 150 -0.89 -11.62 -5.94
C LYS A 150 -0.87 -11.60 -4.42
N GLU A 151 -1.68 -12.45 -3.80
CA GLU A 151 -1.66 -12.58 -2.35
C GLU A 151 -0.40 -13.30 -1.87
N GLN A 152 0.23 -12.76 -0.83
CA GLN A 152 1.28 -13.42 -0.08
C GLN A 152 0.67 -14.11 1.14
N LYS A 153 0.88 -15.42 1.22
CA LYS A 153 0.39 -16.29 2.31
C LYS A 153 1.48 -16.55 3.32
#